data_AF-A0A354GPB0-F1
#
_entry.id   AF-A0A354GPB0-F1
#
_cell.length_a   1.000
_cell.length_b   1.000
_cell.length_c   1.000
_cell.angle_alpha   90.00
_cell.angle_beta   90.00
_cell.angle_gamma   90.00
#
_symmetry.space_group_name_H-M   'P 1'
#
loop_
_entity.id
_entity.type
_entity.pdbx_description
1 polymer ?
#
loop_
_entity_poly.entity_id
_entity_poly.type
_entity_poly.pdbx_seq_one_letter_code
_entity_poly.pdbx_strand_id
1 'polypeptide(L)'
;MARTKKATAKVEEVRPYVEGVAKNLVDKLYGPAGLPWGVTLTELEDVCLGIRAVLTEKMLDAALERQAADHARRPPELGCCPRCHRPLDCDDVEARLVQTRAGQAEWLEPQAYCRSCRQAFFPSVQAARVLIAVTTARPCKARLCTRASPTRRLPRRVHRGRRPRQSVEAATGAKTKSAC
;
A
#
# COMPACT_ATOMS: atom_id res chain seq x y z
N MET A 1 40.19 6.70 -3.14
CA MET A 1 39.34 6.44 -1.96
C MET A 1 38.17 7.42 -1.96
N ALA A 2 36.97 6.98 -2.36
CA ALA A 2 35.79 7.83 -2.33
C ALA A 2 35.51 8.26 -0.88
N ARG A 3 35.42 9.57 -0.64
CA ARG A 3 35.19 10.14 0.70
C ARG A 3 33.86 9.62 1.24
N THR A 4 33.94 8.84 2.31
CA THR A 4 32.80 8.25 3.00
C THR A 4 31.95 9.37 3.59
N LYS A 5 30.74 9.59 3.05
CA LYS A 5 29.67 10.16 3.86
C LYS A 5 29.54 9.25 5.09
N LYS A 6 29.56 9.81 6.31
CA LYS A 6 29.45 9.02 7.56
C LYS A 6 28.34 8.00 7.40
N ALA A 7 28.71 6.72 7.49
CA ALA A 7 27.75 5.65 7.53
C ALA A 7 26.90 5.80 8.81
N THR A 8 25.62 5.45 8.72
CA THR A 8 24.72 5.49 9.88
C THR A 8 25.15 4.45 10.92
N ALA A 9 24.89 4.69 12.21
CA ALA A 9 25.24 3.75 13.29
C ALA A 9 24.77 2.30 13.00
N LYS A 10 23.55 2.13 12.48
CA LYS A 10 23.01 0.82 12.07
C LYS A 10 23.82 0.08 11.01
N VAL A 11 24.54 0.82 10.14
CA VAL A 11 25.40 0.22 9.10
C VAL A 11 26.71 -0.27 9.72
N GLU A 12 27.24 0.44 10.72
CA GLU A 12 28.43 0.01 11.45
C GLU A 12 28.18 -1.25 12.26
N GLU A 13 27.00 -1.39 12.87
CA GLU A 13 26.59 -2.60 13.61
C GLU A 13 26.65 -3.87 12.76
N VAL A 14 26.26 -3.77 11.48
CA VAL A 14 26.22 -4.93 10.56
C VAL A 14 27.47 -5.06 9.71
N ARG A 15 28.41 -4.12 9.79
CA ARG A 15 29.61 -4.08 8.93
C ARG A 15 30.41 -5.40 8.97
N PRO A 16 30.75 -5.99 10.13
CA PRO A 16 31.53 -7.23 10.16
C PRO A 16 30.83 -8.39 9.46
N TYR A 17 29.50 -8.45 9.56
CA TYR A 17 28.70 -9.46 8.88
C TYR A 17 28.75 -9.26 7.36
N VAL A 18 28.56 -8.03 6.89
CA VAL A 18 28.64 -7.69 5.46
C VAL A 18 30.02 -7.98 4.89
N GLU A 19 31.09 -7.74 5.64
CA GLU A 19 32.47 -8.10 5.24
C GLU A 19 32.64 -9.62 5.08
N GLY A 20 32.05 -10.41 5.98
CA GLY A 20 32.02 -11.88 5.85
C GLY A 20 31.24 -12.33 4.62
N VAL A 21 30.07 -11.76 4.37
CA VAL A 21 29.27 -12.02 3.16
C VAL A 21 30.04 -11.64 1.90
N ALA A 22 30.73 -10.50 1.90
CA ALA A 22 31.54 -10.06 0.77
C ALA A 22 32.65 -11.06 0.43
N LYS A 23 33.40 -11.54 1.44
CA LYS A 23 34.41 -12.60 1.25
C LYS A 23 33.78 -13.87 0.64
N ASN A 24 32.65 -14.32 1.20
CA ASN A 24 31.96 -15.51 0.71
C ASN A 24 31.47 -15.34 -0.74
N LEU A 25 31.01 -14.15 -1.13
CA LEU A 25 30.58 -13.86 -2.49
C LEU A 25 31.77 -13.87 -3.47
N VAL A 26 32.89 -13.27 -3.09
CA VAL A 26 34.12 -13.30 -3.89
C VAL A 26 34.60 -14.74 -4.09
N ASP A 27 34.64 -15.54 -3.02
CA ASP A 27 35.03 -16.96 -3.09
C ASP A 27 34.08 -17.77 -3.98
N LYS A 28 32.78 -17.47 -3.97
CA LYS A 28 31.79 -18.13 -4.83
C LYS A 28 31.89 -17.73 -6.30
N LEU A 29 32.22 -16.48 -6.60
CA LEU A 29 32.30 -15.97 -7.97
C LEU A 29 33.59 -16.38 -8.66
N TYR A 30 34.70 -16.39 -7.93
CA TYR A 30 36.03 -16.55 -8.51
C TYR A 30 36.78 -17.80 -8.00
N GLY A 31 36.25 -18.48 -7.00
CA GLY A 31 36.88 -19.66 -6.41
C GLY A 31 38.15 -19.33 -5.62
N PRO A 32 38.86 -20.35 -5.12
CA PRO A 32 40.10 -20.17 -4.35
C PRO A 32 41.26 -19.62 -5.19
N ALA A 33 41.18 -19.71 -6.52
CA ALA A 33 42.19 -19.17 -7.43
C ALA A 33 42.07 -17.64 -7.61
N GLY A 34 40.93 -17.05 -7.24
CA GLY A 34 40.68 -15.62 -7.38
C GLY A 34 40.36 -15.18 -8.80
N LEU A 35 40.37 -13.87 -9.04
CA LEU A 35 40.04 -13.30 -10.35
C LEU A 35 41.03 -13.77 -11.43
N PRO A 36 40.55 -14.11 -12.63
CA PRO A 36 41.44 -14.41 -13.74
C PRO A 36 42.21 -13.16 -14.17
N TRP A 37 43.44 -13.37 -14.64
CA TRP A 37 44.25 -12.31 -15.21
C TRP A 37 43.59 -11.71 -16.46
N GLY A 38 43.63 -10.39 -16.60
CA GLY A 38 43.08 -9.66 -17.75
C GLY A 38 41.68 -9.07 -17.54
N VAL A 39 41.02 -9.35 -16.42
CA VAL A 39 39.76 -8.68 -16.04
C VAL A 39 40.03 -7.20 -15.78
N THR A 40 39.24 -6.35 -16.41
CA THR A 40 39.33 -4.90 -16.23
C THR A 40 38.69 -4.48 -14.91
N LEU A 41 39.12 -3.34 -14.37
CA LEU A 41 38.49 -2.77 -13.18
C LEU A 41 37.00 -2.49 -13.39
N THR A 42 36.62 -2.08 -14.61
CA THR A 42 35.23 -1.79 -14.98
C THR A 42 34.36 -3.04 -14.90
N GLU A 43 34.82 -4.18 -15.44
CA GLU A 43 34.07 -5.44 -15.35
C GLU A 43 33.88 -5.88 -13.90
N LEU A 44 34.91 -5.74 -13.07
CA LEU A 44 34.81 -6.03 -11.64
C LEU A 44 33.81 -5.09 -10.94
N GLU A 45 33.85 -3.80 -11.25
CA GLU A 45 32.91 -2.82 -10.71
C GLU A 45 31.47 -3.11 -11.13
N ASP A 46 31.23 -3.47 -12.39
CA ASP A 46 29.90 -3.81 -12.90
C ASP A 46 29.30 -5.02 -12.17
N VAL A 47 30.10 -6.06 -11.91
CA VAL A 47 29.69 -7.21 -11.09
C VAL A 47 29.33 -6.76 -9.67
N CYS A 48 30.16 -5.92 -9.05
CA CYS A 48 29.91 -5.42 -7.70
C CYS A 48 28.64 -4.55 -7.63
N LEU A 49 28.39 -3.72 -8.64
CA LEU A 49 27.19 -2.91 -8.77
C LEU A 49 25.94 -3.77 -8.97
N GLY A 50 26.03 -4.84 -9.78
CA GLY A 50 24.96 -5.81 -9.96
C GLY A 50 24.59 -6.50 -8.65
N ILE A 51 25.59 -6.98 -7.89
CA ILE A 51 25.38 -7.59 -6.57
C ILE A 51 24.75 -6.59 -5.62
N ARG A 52 25.23 -5.34 -5.60
CA ARG A 52 24.65 -4.26 -4.77
C ARG A 52 23.17 -4.06 -5.09
N ALA A 53 22.78 -4.06 -6.36
CA ALA A 53 21.40 -3.89 -6.78
C ALA A 53 20.51 -5.02 -6.23
N VAL A 54 20.90 -6.28 -6.46
CA VAL A 54 20.16 -7.46 -5.98
C VAL A 54 20.05 -7.47 -4.45
N LEU A 55 21.15 -7.22 -3.75
CA LEU A 55 21.15 -7.21 -2.29
C LEU A 55 20.24 -6.10 -1.74
N THR A 56 20.29 -4.91 -2.34
CA THR A 56 19.45 -3.78 -1.90
C THR A 56 17.97 -4.07 -2.13
N GLU A 57 17.62 -4.61 -3.30
CA GLU A 57 16.25 -5.01 -3.62
C GLU A 57 15.71 -6.02 -2.60
N LYS A 58 16.44 -7.12 -2.36
CA LYS A 58 15.98 -8.17 -1.44
C LYS A 58 15.95 -7.74 0.02
N MET A 59 16.89 -6.90 0.46
CA MET A 59 16.83 -6.32 1.79
C MET A 59 15.62 -5.40 1.97
N LEU A 60 15.28 -4.63 0.93
CA LEU A 60 14.13 -3.75 0.96
C LEU A 60 12.82 -4.56 0.97
N ASP A 61 12.66 -5.53 0.09
CA ASP A 61 11.50 -6.42 0.04
C ASP A 61 11.25 -7.07 1.41
N ALA A 62 12.28 -7.67 2.00
CA ALA A 62 12.18 -8.32 3.30
C ALA A 62 11.85 -7.35 4.44
N ALA A 63 12.36 -6.11 4.39
CA ALA A 63 12.05 -5.09 5.38
C ALA A 63 10.60 -4.62 5.28
N LEU A 64 10.11 -4.40 4.05
CA LEU A 64 8.73 -3.98 3.80
C LEU A 64 7.72 -5.07 4.16
N GLU A 65 8.02 -6.33 3.83
CA GLU A 65 7.21 -7.49 4.20
C GLU A 65 7.10 -7.63 5.73
N ARG A 66 8.22 -7.53 6.45
CA ARG A 66 8.20 -7.58 7.94
C ARG A 66 7.39 -6.43 8.53
N GLN A 67 7.51 -5.24 7.96
CA GLN A 67 6.73 -4.09 8.42
C GLN A 67 5.22 -4.27 8.17
N ALA A 68 4.85 -4.85 7.03
CA ALA A 68 3.48 -5.18 6.70
C ALA A 68 2.90 -6.24 7.65
N ALA A 69 3.68 -7.28 7.94
CA ALA A 69 3.29 -8.34 8.87
C ALA A 69 3.09 -7.82 10.31
N ASP A 70 3.92 -6.89 10.76
CA ASP A 70 3.88 -6.33 12.12
C ASP A 70 2.93 -5.13 12.28
N HIS A 71 1.92 -4.98 11.39
CA HIS A 71 0.96 -3.88 11.44
C HIS A 71 0.22 -3.77 12.78
N ALA A 72 0.06 -4.89 13.50
CA ALA A 72 -0.58 -4.93 14.82
C ALA A 72 0.22 -4.15 15.88
N ARG A 73 1.55 -4.01 15.73
CA ARG A 73 2.41 -3.23 16.63
C ARG A 73 2.53 -1.76 16.22
N ARG A 74 1.65 -1.29 15.33
CA ARG A 74 1.65 0.10 14.89
C ARG A 74 1.54 1.06 16.09
N PRO A 75 2.34 2.14 16.12
CA PRO A 75 2.19 3.21 17.11
C PRO A 75 0.75 3.77 17.13
N PRO A 76 0.17 4.06 18.31
CA PRO A 76 -1.19 4.60 18.42
C PRO A 76 -1.44 5.88 17.61
N GLU A 77 -0.40 6.71 17.45
CA GLU A 77 -0.43 7.94 16.64
C GLU A 77 -0.79 7.65 15.17
N LEU A 78 -0.30 6.54 14.64
CA LEU A 78 -0.56 6.09 13.27
C LEU A 78 -1.88 5.30 13.16
N GLY A 79 -2.54 4.99 14.29
CA GLY A 79 -3.87 4.37 14.38
C GLY A 79 -5.03 5.37 14.40
N CYS A 80 -4.74 6.68 14.34
CA CYS A 80 -5.75 7.74 14.32
C CYS A 80 -5.77 8.48 12.97
N CYS A 81 -6.91 9.06 12.64
CA CYS A 81 -7.00 9.94 11.48
C CYS A 81 -6.19 11.23 11.72
N PRO A 82 -5.28 11.64 10.82
CA PRO A 82 -4.48 12.84 11.01
C PRO A 82 -5.29 14.14 10.94
N ARG A 83 -6.55 14.09 10.47
CA ARG A 83 -7.42 15.26 10.32
C ARG A 83 -8.42 15.40 11.47
N CYS A 84 -9.03 14.31 11.92
CA CYS A 84 -10.07 14.33 12.95
C CYS A 84 -9.72 13.56 14.23
N HIS A 85 -8.52 12.97 14.30
CA HIS A 85 -7.97 12.21 15.43
C HIS A 85 -8.84 11.07 15.95
N ARG A 86 -9.78 10.58 15.11
CA ARG A 86 -10.61 9.42 15.45
C ARG A 86 -9.83 8.13 15.21
N PRO A 87 -10.01 7.09 16.03
CA PRO A 87 -9.43 5.77 15.78
C PRO A 87 -9.88 5.23 14.42
N LEU A 88 -8.98 4.48 13.78
CA LEU A 88 -9.23 3.89 12.48
C LEU A 88 -9.03 2.39 12.51
N ASP A 89 -9.91 1.73 11.78
CA ASP A 89 -9.77 0.34 11.43
C ASP A 89 -8.93 0.26 10.15
N CYS A 90 -7.83 -0.51 10.20
CA CYS A 90 -6.82 -0.56 9.14
C CYS A 90 -6.36 -2.00 8.90
N ASP A 91 -7.31 -2.93 8.87
CA ASP A 91 -7.05 -4.36 8.69
C ASP A 91 -6.82 -4.74 7.21
N ASP A 92 -7.27 -3.88 6.29
CA ASP A 92 -7.13 -4.12 4.85
C ASP A 92 -5.70 -3.78 4.37
N VAL A 93 -4.98 -4.81 3.95
CA VAL A 93 -3.64 -4.70 3.35
C VAL A 93 -3.75 -4.70 1.84
N GLU A 94 -3.22 -3.66 1.18
CA GLU A 94 -3.23 -3.53 -0.27
C GLU A 94 -1.80 -3.40 -0.82
N ALA A 95 -1.50 -4.13 -1.89
CA ALA A 95 -0.22 -4.05 -2.58
C ALA A 95 -0.06 -2.71 -3.29
N ARG A 96 1.04 -2.00 -3.02
CA ARG A 96 1.43 -0.75 -3.69
C ARG A 96 2.84 -0.84 -4.23
N LEU A 97 3.03 -0.50 -5.49
CA LEU A 97 4.36 -0.30 -6.07
C LEU A 97 4.91 1.07 -5.65
N VAL A 98 6.09 1.08 -5.04
CA VAL A 98 6.78 2.29 -4.58
C VAL A 98 8.10 2.45 -5.33
N GLN A 99 8.32 3.67 -5.83
CA GLN A 99 9.61 4.03 -6.45
C GLN A 99 10.63 4.28 -5.35
N THR A 100 11.73 3.53 -5.38
CA THR A 100 12.85 3.70 -4.46
C THR A 100 14.13 3.99 -5.23
N ARG A 101 15.20 4.36 -4.52
CA ARG A 101 16.52 4.54 -5.12
C ARG A 101 17.13 3.22 -5.64
N ALA A 102 16.59 2.09 -5.21
CA ALA A 102 17.01 0.76 -5.63
C ALA A 102 16.17 0.19 -6.78
N GLY A 103 15.12 0.89 -7.22
CA GLY A 103 14.14 0.40 -8.18
C GLY A 103 12.73 0.39 -7.60
N GLN A 104 11.84 -0.39 -8.22
CA GLN A 104 10.47 -0.56 -7.76
C GLN A 104 10.42 -1.63 -6.67
N ALA A 105 9.67 -1.37 -5.61
CA ALA A 105 9.40 -2.36 -4.56
C ALA A 105 7.89 -2.47 -4.35
N GLU A 106 7.41 -3.69 -4.15
CA GLU A 106 6.03 -3.96 -3.77
C GLU A 106 5.90 -3.83 -2.25
N TRP A 107 4.95 -3.00 -1.81
CA TRP A 107 4.69 -2.77 -0.40
C TRP A 107 3.25 -3.10 -0.09
N LEU A 108 3.05 -4.17 0.69
CA LEU A 108 1.77 -4.57 1.26
C LEU A 108 1.41 -3.66 2.44
N GLU A 109 1.09 -2.40 2.17
CA GLU A 109 0.82 -1.43 3.22
C GLU A 109 -0.65 -1.46 3.65
N PRO A 110 -0.97 -1.48 4.96
CA PRO A 110 -2.34 -1.34 5.44
C PRO A 110 -2.92 0.02 5.03
N GLN A 111 -4.08 0.00 4.37
CA GLN A 111 -4.83 1.20 4.02
C GLN A 111 -5.77 1.56 5.18
N ALA A 112 -5.82 2.84 5.53
CA ALA A 112 -6.73 3.37 6.54
C ALA A 112 -7.81 4.22 5.87
N TYR A 113 -9.09 3.95 6.15
CA TYR A 113 -10.20 4.78 5.65
C TYR A 113 -10.96 5.46 6.77
N CYS A 114 -10.93 6.80 6.81
CA CYS A 114 -11.71 7.56 7.77
C CYS A 114 -13.13 7.82 7.24
N ARG A 115 -14.14 7.20 7.85
CA ARG A 115 -15.57 7.44 7.49
C ARG A 115 -16.03 8.87 7.76
N SER A 116 -15.43 9.55 8.73
CA SER A 116 -15.80 10.93 9.11
C SER A 116 -15.24 11.96 8.13
N CYS A 117 -14.00 11.80 7.70
CA CYS A 117 -13.36 12.66 6.70
C CYS A 117 -13.57 12.17 5.26
N ARG A 118 -14.11 10.97 5.07
CA ARG A 118 -14.28 10.26 3.80
C ARG A 118 -12.99 10.22 2.98
N GLN A 119 -11.89 9.91 3.65
CA GLN A 119 -10.56 9.94 3.05
C GLN A 119 -9.79 8.66 3.40
N ALA A 120 -9.24 8.03 2.36
CA ALA A 120 -8.27 6.95 2.49
C ALA A 120 -6.86 7.53 2.62
N PHE A 121 -6.00 6.88 3.40
CA PHE A 121 -4.60 7.24 3.49
C PHE A 121 -3.75 6.04 3.90
N PHE A 122 -2.43 6.20 3.72
CA PHE A 122 -1.41 5.23 4.11
C PHE A 122 -0.65 5.76 5.33
N PRO A 123 -0.62 5.03 6.47
CA PRO A 123 -0.03 5.52 7.70
C PRO A 123 1.45 5.90 7.62
N SER A 124 2.26 5.22 6.80
CA SER A 124 3.71 5.49 6.71
C SER A 124 4.04 6.81 6.00
N VAL A 125 3.14 7.33 5.17
CA VAL A 125 3.36 8.55 4.38
C VAL A 125 3.05 9.81 5.19
N GLN A 126 2.52 9.71 6.41
CA GLN A 126 2.14 10.86 7.23
C GLN A 126 3.32 11.80 7.57
N ALA A 127 4.56 11.31 7.59
CA ALA A 127 5.75 12.13 7.77
C ALA A 127 6.08 13.00 6.54
N ALA A 128 5.52 12.68 5.37
CA ALA A 128 5.68 13.44 4.14
C ALA A 128 4.32 14.01 3.72
N ARG A 129 4.07 15.29 4.02
CA ARG A 129 3.05 16.10 3.34
C ARG A 129 3.41 16.29 1.86
N VAL A 130 3.49 15.20 1.10
CA VAL A 130 3.51 15.22 -0.35
C VAL A 130 2.18 14.65 -0.78
N LEU A 131 1.39 15.50 -1.43
CA LEU A 131 0.19 15.11 -2.15
C LEU A 131 0.59 14.04 -3.17
N ILE A 132 0.46 12.76 -2.82
CA ILE A 132 0.46 11.71 -3.81
C ILE A 132 -0.90 11.81 -4.48
N ALA A 133 -0.91 12.39 -5.68
CA ALA A 133 -2.01 12.22 -6.61
C ALA A 133 -2.15 10.71 -6.83
N VAL A 134 -3.16 10.11 -6.20
CA VAL A 134 -3.56 8.74 -6.47
C VAL A 134 -4.11 8.72 -7.89
N THR A 135 -3.24 8.52 -8.88
CA THR A 135 -3.65 8.11 -10.22
C THR A 135 -4.02 6.64 -10.20
N THR A 136 -5.09 6.32 -9.47
CA THR A 136 -5.94 5.16 -9.79
C THR A 136 -7.27 5.68 -10.32
N ALA A 137 -7.19 6.57 -11.32
CA ALA A 137 -8.29 6.77 -12.24
C ALA A 137 -8.39 5.50 -13.10
N ARG A 138 -9.12 4.49 -12.61
CA ARG A 138 -9.72 3.49 -13.51
C ARG A 138 -10.54 4.29 -14.53
N PRO A 139 -10.21 4.28 -15.84
CA PRO A 139 -11.07 4.93 -16.81
C PRO A 139 -12.42 4.22 -16.77
N CYS A 140 -13.44 4.98 -16.36
CA CYS A 140 -14.82 4.54 -16.46
C CYS A 140 -15.12 4.32 -17.94
N LYS A 141 -15.07 3.07 -18.41
CA LYS A 141 -15.63 2.67 -19.71
C LYS A 141 -17.15 2.71 -19.61
N ALA A 142 -17.70 3.91 -19.44
CA ALA A 142 -19.11 4.17 -19.63
C ALA A 142 -19.28 4.82 -21.01
N ARG A 143 -19.83 4.02 -21.91
CA ARG A 143 -20.28 4.36 -23.25
C ARG A 143 -21.10 5.66 -23.23
N LEU A 144 -20.82 6.52 -24.20
CA LEU A 144 -21.77 7.40 -24.89
C LEU A 144 -22.67 8.25 -23.96
N CYS A 145 -22.12 9.37 -23.48
CA CYS A 145 -22.92 10.49 -23.02
C CYS A 145 -22.86 11.61 -24.08
N THR A 146 -23.53 11.41 -25.21
CA THR A 146 -23.81 12.48 -26.17
C THR A 146 -25.10 13.18 -25.77
N ARG A 147 -24.96 14.46 -25.46
CA ARG A 147 -26.03 15.44 -25.26
C ARG A 147 -27.04 15.41 -26.41
N ALA A 148 -28.33 15.43 -26.09
CA ALA A 148 -29.34 16.18 -26.84
C ALA A 148 -30.60 16.40 -25.98
N SER A 149 -30.83 17.64 -25.55
CA SER A 149 -32.18 18.10 -25.25
C SER A 149 -32.85 18.50 -26.56
N PRO A 150 -34.16 18.24 -26.73
CA PRO A 150 -35.03 19.38 -27.02
C PRO A 150 -36.38 19.35 -26.29
N THR A 151 -36.88 20.55 -26.07
CA THR A 151 -38.17 20.93 -25.51
C THR A 151 -39.34 20.72 -26.50
N ARG A 152 -40.52 20.26 -26.04
CA ARG A 152 -41.84 20.80 -26.44
C ARG A 152 -43.02 20.22 -25.65
N ARG A 153 -44.08 21.04 -25.58
CA ARG A 153 -45.23 21.01 -24.66
C ARG A 153 -46.45 20.21 -25.20
N LEU A 154 -47.14 19.52 -24.28
CA LEU A 154 -48.62 19.35 -24.05
C LEU A 154 -49.51 18.68 -25.14
N PRO A 155 -50.75 18.15 -24.86
CA PRO A 155 -51.57 18.22 -23.63
C PRO A 155 -52.35 16.93 -23.16
N ARG A 156 -52.78 16.99 -21.88
CA ARG A 156 -54.03 16.55 -21.17
C ARG A 156 -54.97 15.38 -21.64
N ARG A 157 -55.44 14.67 -20.58
CA ARG A 157 -56.70 13.90 -20.33
C ARG A 157 -56.74 12.48 -20.95
N VAL A 158 -57.18 11.41 -20.27
CA VAL A 158 -58.48 11.21 -19.58
C VAL A 158 -58.39 10.29 -18.34
N HIS A 159 -59.32 10.57 -17.43
CA HIS A 159 -59.75 9.98 -16.16
C HIS A 159 -60.08 8.46 -16.05
N ARG A 160 -60.15 8.06 -14.75
CA ARG A 160 -60.95 7.01 -14.04
C ARG A 160 -60.20 5.69 -13.78
N GLY A 161 -60.10 5.16 -12.55
CA GLY A 161 -60.80 5.49 -11.30
C GLY A 161 -60.21 4.90 -10.02
N ARG A 162 -60.50 5.60 -8.91
CA ARG A 162 -60.94 5.14 -7.56
C ARG A 162 -61.05 3.61 -7.37
N ARG A 163 -60.70 2.99 -6.22
CA ARG A 163 -60.78 3.37 -4.79
C ARG A 163 -59.91 2.40 -3.91
N PRO A 164 -59.80 2.63 -2.59
CA PRO A 164 -58.71 2.18 -1.71
C PRO A 164 -59.08 1.09 -0.67
N ARG A 165 -58.06 0.76 0.15
CA ARG A 165 -58.03 0.20 1.52
C ARG A 165 -58.57 -1.22 1.73
N GLN A 166 -57.74 -2.06 2.36
CA GLN A 166 -58.07 -2.68 3.65
C GLN A 166 -56.80 -3.17 4.38
N SER A 167 -56.64 -2.66 5.58
CA SER A 167 -55.89 -3.22 6.70
C SER A 167 -56.76 -4.26 7.40
N VAL A 168 -56.17 -5.37 7.85
CA VAL A 168 -56.74 -6.17 8.94
C VAL A 168 -55.61 -6.61 9.87
N GLU A 169 -55.78 -6.25 11.13
CA GLU A 169 -54.99 -6.63 12.29
C GLU A 169 -55.32 -8.06 12.77
N ALA A 170 -54.50 -8.49 13.73
CA ALA A 170 -54.72 -9.52 14.75
C ALA A 170 -54.39 -10.97 14.31
N ALA A 171 -53.78 -11.84 15.12
CA ALA A 171 -53.74 -11.85 16.58
C ALA A 171 -52.64 -12.81 17.12
N THR A 172 -52.15 -12.46 18.31
CA THR A 172 -51.94 -13.33 19.50
C THR A 172 -50.81 -14.37 19.60
N GLY A 173 -50.10 -14.28 20.74
CA GLY A 173 -49.47 -15.40 21.47
C GLY A 173 -47.98 -15.15 21.79
N ALA A 174 -47.56 -14.38 22.80
CA ALA A 174 -47.68 -14.54 24.26
C ALA A 174 -46.92 -15.74 24.87
N LYS A 175 -45.97 -15.39 25.78
CA LYS A 175 -45.44 -16.16 26.94
C LYS A 175 -44.40 -17.25 26.61
N THR A 176 -43.33 -17.53 27.37
CA THR A 176 -42.77 -17.17 28.70
C THR A 176 -41.49 -18.01 28.86
N LYS A 177 -40.35 -17.54 29.39
CA LYS A 177 -39.73 -17.83 30.72
C LYS A 177 -38.21 -17.82 30.46
N SER A 178 -37.38 -17.00 31.12
CA SER A 178 -36.87 -17.15 32.49
C SER A 178 -36.05 -18.44 32.68
N ALA A 179 -34.72 -18.32 32.78
CA ALA A 179 -33.93 -18.63 34.00
C ALA A 179 -32.43 -18.81 33.68
N CYS A 180 -31.62 -18.28 34.61
CA CYS A 180 -30.16 -18.42 34.82
C CYS A 180 -29.19 -17.75 33.84
#